data_AF-A0A1F2R3Z0-F1
#
_entry.id   AF-A0A1F2R3Z0-F1
#
_cell.length_a   1.000
_cell.length_b   1.000
_cell.length_c   1.000
_cell.angle_alpha   90.00
_cell.angle_beta   90.00
_cell.angle_gamma   90.00
#
_symmetry.space_group_name_H-M   'P 1'
#
loop_
_entity.id
_entity.type
_entity.pdbx_description
1 polymer ?
#
loop_
_entity_poly.entity_id
_entity_poly.type
_entity_poly.pdbx_seq_one_letter_code
_entity_poly.pdbx_strand_id
1 'polypeptide(L)'
;MISEIRLQKVATRLVMAGLFLCVTAPFSEAQSANQAASPSAQSLDFASYRTGVEPIFMKRRADRARCFVCHAGSTNRFRLERLSPGSSTWTEEQSRQNFQIVSQLVVPGNPNTSRLLMHPLAPEAGGDANHNGGRQFETQNDPDWQTLAAWVRGQKGSGTSRP
;
A
#
# COMPACT_ATOMS: atom_id res chain seq x y z
N MET A 1 -2.58 -62.65 -33.74
CA MET A 1 -2.17 -61.39 -34.39
C MET A 1 -0.95 -60.90 -33.63
N ILE A 2 0.26 -61.35 -33.99
CA ILE A 2 1.16 -60.77 -35.02
C ILE A 2 1.38 -59.28 -34.68
N SER A 3 2.50 -58.94 -34.02
CA SER A 3 3.76 -58.47 -34.65
C SER A 3 3.52 -57.16 -35.42
N GLU A 4 4.22 -56.06 -35.17
CA GLU A 4 5.58 -55.85 -35.67
C GLU A 4 6.36 -54.82 -34.83
N ILE A 5 7.59 -55.20 -34.51
CA ILE A 5 8.71 -54.35 -34.14
C ILE A 5 9.30 -53.72 -35.41
N ARG A 6 9.67 -52.44 -35.39
CA ARG A 6 10.75 -51.94 -36.24
C ARG A 6 11.79 -51.15 -35.45
N LEU A 7 12.87 -51.87 -35.18
CA LEU A 7 14.18 -51.43 -34.76
C LEU A 7 14.93 -50.85 -35.97
N GLN A 8 15.44 -49.62 -35.92
CA GLN A 8 16.58 -49.25 -36.78
C GLN A 8 17.60 -48.34 -36.06
N LYS A 9 18.71 -48.99 -35.70
CA LYS A 9 20.12 -48.59 -35.92
C LYS A 9 20.74 -47.49 -35.05
N VAL A 10 21.39 -48.00 -34.01
CA VAL A 10 22.62 -47.56 -33.33
C VAL A 10 23.60 -46.78 -34.24
N ALA A 11 24.14 -45.68 -33.71
CA ALA A 11 25.50 -45.24 -33.99
C ALA A 11 26.11 -44.58 -32.74
N THR A 12 26.80 -45.41 -31.97
CA THR A 12 27.73 -45.04 -30.90
C THR A 12 28.81 -44.10 -31.41
N ARG A 13 29.10 -42.99 -30.71
CA ARG A 13 30.45 -42.39 -30.67
C ARG A 13 30.80 -41.80 -29.30
N LEU A 14 31.80 -42.46 -28.71
CA LEU A 14 32.85 -42.04 -27.79
C LEU A 14 32.54 -41.32 -26.47
N VAL A 15 32.94 -42.02 -25.41
CA VAL A 15 33.30 -41.55 -24.07
C VAL A 15 34.48 -40.57 -24.14
N MET A 16 34.43 -39.49 -23.36
CA MET A 16 35.64 -38.97 -22.70
C MET A 16 35.32 -38.56 -21.27
N ALA A 17 36.13 -39.07 -20.36
CA ALA A 17 36.05 -38.90 -18.92
C ALA A 17 36.41 -37.46 -18.51
N GLY A 18 35.66 -36.93 -17.55
CA GLY A 18 35.95 -35.69 -16.85
C GLY A 18 35.51 -35.83 -15.40
N LEU A 19 36.41 -36.34 -14.57
CA LEU A 19 36.28 -36.38 -13.11
C LEU A 19 36.29 -34.94 -12.58
N PHE A 20 35.13 -34.43 -12.17
CA PHE A 20 35.03 -33.23 -11.31
C PHE A 20 34.21 -33.58 -10.07
N LEU A 21 34.91 -33.90 -8.99
CA LEU A 21 34.37 -33.81 -7.64
C LEU A 21 34.21 -32.32 -7.29
N CYS A 22 33.00 -31.87 -6.98
CA CYS A 22 32.77 -30.83 -5.98
C CYS A 22 31.31 -30.81 -5.52
N VAL A 23 31.11 -31.35 -4.31
CA VAL A 23 30.25 -30.85 -3.22
C VAL A 23 28.79 -30.50 -3.57
N THR A 24 27.88 -31.31 -3.03
CA THR A 24 26.45 -30.98 -2.88
C THR A 24 26.24 -29.88 -1.83
N ALA A 25 25.50 -28.84 -2.17
CA ALA A 25 24.77 -28.04 -1.19
C ALA A 25 23.42 -27.61 -1.79
N PRO A 26 22.28 -27.86 -1.12
CA PRO A 26 21.00 -27.31 -1.52
C PRO A 26 20.96 -25.83 -1.12
N PHE A 27 21.08 -24.93 -2.08
CA PHE A 27 20.75 -23.53 -1.83
C PHE A 27 19.23 -23.42 -1.69
N SER A 28 18.75 -23.46 -0.44
CA SER A 28 17.44 -22.94 -0.08
C SER A 28 17.50 -21.42 -0.15
N GLU A 29 17.06 -20.84 -1.27
CA GLU A 29 16.72 -19.43 -1.29
C GLU A 29 15.36 -19.25 -0.63
N ALA A 30 15.39 -19.01 0.68
CA ALA A 30 14.29 -18.31 1.34
C ALA A 30 14.22 -16.91 0.70
N GLN A 31 13.30 -16.73 -0.25
CA GLN A 31 12.96 -15.41 -0.75
C GLN A 31 12.37 -14.62 0.41
N SER A 32 13.22 -13.82 1.07
CA SER A 32 12.76 -12.73 1.92
C SER A 32 11.81 -11.89 1.10
N ALA A 33 10.53 -11.93 1.47
CA ALA A 33 9.49 -11.10 0.93
C ALA A 33 9.74 -9.65 1.38
N ASN A 34 10.74 -9.00 0.78
CA ASN A 34 10.83 -7.55 0.82
C ASN A 34 9.80 -7.06 -0.19
N GLN A 35 8.55 -6.89 0.25
CA GLN A 35 7.57 -6.13 -0.52
C GLN A 35 8.20 -4.76 -0.80
N ALA A 36 8.65 -4.55 -2.04
CA ALA A 36 9.17 -3.28 -2.48
C ALA A 36 8.08 -2.23 -2.28
N ALA A 37 8.27 -1.37 -1.27
CA ALA A 37 7.40 -0.23 -1.05
C ALA A 37 7.47 0.68 -2.30
N SER A 38 6.32 1.16 -2.77
CA SER A 38 6.26 2.08 -3.91
C SER A 38 7.12 3.32 -3.64
N PRO A 39 7.74 3.95 -4.66
CA PRO A 39 8.62 5.12 -4.48
C PRO A 39 7.98 6.27 -3.69
N SER A 40 6.65 6.45 -3.79
CA SER A 40 5.92 7.45 -3.00
C SER A 40 5.91 7.14 -1.50
N ALA A 41 5.80 5.86 -1.13
CA ALA A 41 5.89 5.40 0.26
C ALA A 41 7.29 5.57 0.86
N GLN A 42 8.34 5.67 0.03
CA GLN A 42 9.70 5.96 0.50
C GLN A 42 9.91 7.44 0.87
N SER A 43 9.04 8.35 0.39
CA SER A 43 9.09 9.78 0.74
C SER A 43 8.18 10.17 1.91
N LEU A 44 7.12 9.40 2.14
CA LEU A 44 6.13 9.66 3.19
C LEU A 44 6.48 8.90 4.47
N ASP A 45 6.25 9.51 5.63
CA ASP A 45 6.64 8.93 6.92
C ASP A 45 5.50 8.08 7.52
N PHE A 46 5.78 6.81 7.80
CA PHE A 46 4.77 5.87 8.34
C PHE A 46 4.35 6.22 9.77
N ALA A 47 5.28 6.66 10.62
CA ALA A 47 4.96 7.00 12.01
C ALA A 47 3.97 8.19 12.04
N SER A 48 4.25 9.23 11.26
CA SER A 48 3.39 10.40 11.09
C SER A 48 2.05 10.04 10.46
N TYR A 49 2.03 9.11 9.50
CA TYR A 49 0.79 8.56 8.97
C TYR A 49 -0.05 7.93 10.07
N ARG A 50 0.54 7.01 10.85
CA ARG A 50 -0.19 6.22 11.85
C ARG A 50 -0.73 7.09 12.99
N THR A 51 0.01 8.11 13.41
CA THR A 51 -0.38 8.96 14.53
C THR A 51 -1.27 10.15 14.13
N GLY A 52 -1.11 10.68 12.92
CA GLY A 52 -1.81 11.90 12.47
C GLY A 52 -2.87 11.65 11.41
N VAL A 53 -2.54 10.88 10.37
CA VAL A 53 -3.40 10.69 9.19
C VAL A 53 -4.42 9.58 9.39
N GLU A 54 -3.99 8.41 9.85
CA GLU A 54 -4.83 7.22 9.99
C GLU A 54 -6.08 7.46 10.88
N PRO A 55 -6.00 8.18 12.02
CA PRO A 55 -7.16 8.45 12.86
C PRO A 55 -8.26 9.25 12.15
N ILE A 56 -7.92 10.08 11.16
CA ILE A 56 -8.88 10.88 10.40
C ILE A 56 -9.88 9.97 9.67
N PHE A 57 -9.45 8.80 9.20
CA PHE A 57 -10.31 7.86 8.49
C PHE A 57 -11.38 7.22 9.40
N MET A 58 -11.15 7.25 10.71
CA MET A 58 -12.03 6.74 11.76
C MET A 58 -12.87 7.81 12.45
N LYS A 59 -12.53 9.09 12.27
CA LYS A 59 -13.14 10.20 12.97
C LYS A 59 -14.62 10.34 12.59
N ARG A 60 -15.52 10.28 13.59
CA ARG A 60 -16.94 10.58 13.39
C ARG A 60 -17.14 12.07 13.14
N ARG A 61 -18.02 12.39 12.20
CA ARG A 61 -18.50 13.75 11.87
C ARG A 61 -20.02 13.74 12.01
N ALA A 62 -20.61 14.86 12.43
CA ALA A 62 -22.03 14.92 12.80
C ALA A 62 -22.99 14.60 11.64
N ASP A 63 -22.57 14.93 10.42
CA ASP A 63 -23.39 14.97 9.20
C ASP A 63 -22.82 14.11 8.07
N ARG A 64 -21.73 13.39 8.31
CA ARG A 64 -20.94 12.71 7.27
C ARG A 64 -20.50 11.33 7.71
N ALA A 65 -20.57 10.38 6.77
CA ALA A 65 -20.02 9.06 6.98
C ALA A 65 -18.50 9.15 7.18
N ARG A 66 -17.98 8.34 8.11
CA ARG A 66 -16.53 8.16 8.26
C ARG A 66 -15.97 7.53 6.99
N CYS A 67 -14.75 7.90 6.59
CA CYS A 67 -14.07 7.28 5.45
C CYS A 67 -14.11 5.74 5.54
N PHE A 68 -13.81 5.20 6.72
CA PHE A 68 -13.81 3.76 6.98
C PHE A 68 -15.10 3.04 6.55
N VAL A 69 -16.27 3.64 6.79
CA VAL A 69 -17.57 2.97 6.53
C VAL A 69 -17.74 2.60 5.06
N CYS A 70 -17.27 3.44 4.15
CA CYS A 70 -17.37 3.19 2.70
C CYS A 70 -16.13 2.51 2.12
N HIS A 71 -14.96 2.69 2.75
CA HIS A 71 -13.68 2.28 2.18
C HIS A 71 -13.11 0.97 2.73
N ALA A 72 -13.58 0.48 3.87
CA ALA A 72 -13.14 -0.78 4.48
C ALA A 72 -13.48 -1.99 3.59
N GLY A 73 -12.43 -2.63 3.06
CA GLY A 73 -12.54 -3.76 2.14
C GLY A 73 -13.31 -3.44 0.86
N SER A 74 -13.32 -2.18 0.45
CA SER A 74 -13.90 -1.72 -0.80
C SER A 74 -13.07 -2.17 -2.01
N THR A 75 -13.59 -2.02 -3.22
CA THR A 75 -12.89 -2.32 -4.48
C THR A 75 -12.34 -1.08 -5.18
N ASN A 76 -12.47 0.11 -4.57
CA ASN A 76 -11.97 1.36 -5.12
C ASN A 76 -10.49 1.59 -4.76
N ARG A 77 -9.88 2.64 -5.32
CA ARG A 77 -8.46 2.95 -5.14
C ARG A 77 -8.08 3.30 -3.70
N PHE A 78 -9.03 3.79 -2.91
CA PHE A 78 -8.85 4.05 -1.47
C PHE A 78 -9.44 2.89 -0.67
N ARG A 79 -8.88 1.69 -0.85
CA ARG A 79 -9.27 0.51 -0.08
C ARG A 79 -8.52 0.50 1.25
N LEU A 80 -9.28 0.53 2.33
CA LEU A 80 -8.74 0.35 3.68
C LEU A 80 -8.94 -1.09 4.14
N GLU A 81 -8.06 -1.58 4.99
CA GLU A 81 -8.20 -2.87 5.64
C GLU A 81 -9.41 -2.89 6.56
N ARG A 82 -10.04 -4.07 6.70
CA ARG A 82 -11.08 -4.26 7.72
C ARG A 82 -10.42 -4.36 9.09
N LEU A 83 -11.12 -3.89 10.12
CA LEU A 83 -10.68 -4.08 11.50
C LEU A 83 -10.75 -5.57 11.86
N SER A 84 -9.78 -6.04 12.64
CA SER A 84 -9.84 -7.36 13.24
C SER A 84 -11.07 -7.50 14.13
N PRO A 85 -11.68 -8.70 14.24
CA PRO A 85 -12.87 -8.90 15.07
C PRO A 85 -12.71 -8.36 16.48
N GLY A 86 -13.67 -7.55 16.93
CA GLY A 86 -13.65 -6.92 18.27
C GLY A 86 -12.72 -5.72 18.43
N SER A 87 -11.91 -5.37 17.43
CA SER A 87 -11.03 -4.20 17.50
C SER A 87 -11.73 -2.90 17.09
N SER A 88 -11.33 -1.80 17.71
CA SER A 88 -11.69 -0.44 17.30
C SER A 88 -10.58 0.29 16.52
N THR A 89 -9.40 -0.34 16.40
CA THR A 89 -8.21 0.20 15.72
C THR A 89 -7.53 -0.86 14.86
N TRP A 90 -6.75 -0.42 13.87
CA TRP A 90 -5.96 -1.33 13.04
C TRP A 90 -4.74 -1.85 13.81
N THR A 91 -4.37 -3.11 13.57
CA THR A 91 -3.05 -3.61 13.97
C THR A 91 -1.96 -2.90 13.18
N GLU A 92 -0.70 -3.02 13.59
CA GLU A 92 0.40 -2.40 12.83
C GLU A 92 0.47 -2.91 11.40
N GLU A 93 0.24 -4.20 11.20
CA GLU A 93 0.26 -4.85 9.89
C GLU A 93 -0.84 -4.27 8.98
N GLN A 94 -2.06 -4.11 9.52
CA GLN A 94 -3.17 -3.45 8.82
C GLN A 94 -2.85 -1.98 8.51
N SER A 95 -2.27 -1.24 9.46
CA SER A 95 -1.83 0.14 9.23
C SER A 95 -0.78 0.24 8.13
N ARG A 96 0.17 -0.70 8.04
CA ARG A 96 1.18 -0.73 6.98
C ARG A 96 0.58 -1.01 5.61
N GLN A 97 -0.41 -1.89 5.53
CA GLN A 97 -1.16 -2.14 4.29
C GLN A 97 -1.95 -0.89 3.86
N ASN A 98 -2.65 -0.26 4.81
CA ASN A 98 -3.34 1.00 4.55
C ASN A 98 -2.38 2.08 4.06
N PHE A 99 -1.23 2.25 4.73
CA PHE A 99 -0.20 3.23 4.35
C PHE A 99 0.27 3.04 2.91
N GLN A 100 0.49 1.81 2.46
CA GLN A 100 0.87 1.52 1.08
C GLN A 100 -0.19 1.98 0.08
N ILE A 101 -1.48 1.70 0.35
CA ILE A 101 -2.60 2.13 -0.49
C ILE A 101 -2.75 3.66 -0.47
N VAL A 102 -2.75 4.27 0.71
CA VAL A 102 -2.90 5.73 0.87
C VAL A 102 -1.78 6.49 0.17
N SER A 103 -0.54 5.99 0.25
CA SER A 103 0.63 6.61 -0.38
C SER A 103 0.55 6.64 -1.91
N GLN A 104 -0.26 5.78 -2.54
CA GLN A 104 -0.50 5.80 -3.98
C GLN A 104 -1.50 6.88 -4.41
N LEU A 105 -2.23 7.48 -3.47
CA LEU A 105 -3.21 8.54 -3.71
C LEU A 105 -2.61 9.94 -3.51
N VAL A 106 -1.31 9.99 -3.19
CA VAL A 106 -0.57 11.20 -2.85
C VAL A 106 0.45 11.50 -3.94
N VAL A 107 0.54 12.78 -4.30
CA VAL A 107 1.68 13.37 -4.99
C VAL A 107 2.55 14.02 -3.91
N PRO A 108 3.71 13.43 -3.53
CA PRO A 108 4.54 13.97 -2.47
C PRO A 108 4.90 15.45 -2.72
N GLY A 109 4.85 16.25 -1.66
CA GLY A 109 5.06 17.69 -1.71
C GLY A 109 3.85 18.50 -2.18
N ASN A 110 2.83 17.88 -2.79
CA ASN A 110 1.77 18.59 -3.51
C ASN A 110 0.37 18.17 -3.06
N PRO A 111 -0.17 18.76 -1.96
CA PRO A 111 -1.50 18.43 -1.46
C PRO A 111 -2.63 18.72 -2.46
N ASN A 112 -2.54 19.83 -3.20
CA ASN A 112 -3.58 20.29 -4.11
C ASN A 112 -3.69 19.48 -5.41
N THR A 113 -2.77 18.55 -5.65
CA THR A 113 -2.83 17.60 -6.78
C THR A 113 -2.98 16.16 -6.30
N SER A 114 -3.01 15.95 -4.98
CA SER A 114 -3.15 14.64 -4.36
C SER A 114 -4.62 14.23 -4.26
N ARG A 115 -4.96 13.12 -4.92
CA ARG A 115 -6.33 12.56 -4.91
C ARG A 115 -6.89 12.32 -3.51
N LEU A 116 -6.02 11.96 -2.55
CA LEU A 116 -6.38 11.79 -1.13
C LEU A 116 -7.05 13.04 -0.53
N LEU A 117 -6.64 14.24 -0.96
CA LEU A 117 -7.14 15.51 -0.43
C LEU A 117 -8.22 16.13 -1.30
N MET A 118 -8.09 16.04 -2.63
CA MET A 118 -9.01 16.73 -3.55
C MET A 118 -10.36 16.04 -3.67
N HIS A 119 -10.38 14.70 -3.67
CA HIS A 119 -11.62 13.94 -3.83
C HIS A 119 -12.65 14.18 -2.70
N PRO A 120 -12.26 14.24 -1.41
CA PRO A 120 -13.20 14.52 -0.32
C PRO A 120 -13.42 16.02 -0.01
N LEU A 121 -12.72 16.94 -0.69
CA LEU A 121 -12.83 18.39 -0.49
C LEU A 121 -14.05 18.94 -1.25
N ALA A 122 -14.68 19.98 -0.71
CA ALA A 122 -15.78 20.66 -1.39
C ALA A 122 -15.30 21.31 -2.72
N PRO A 123 -16.10 21.23 -3.81
CA PRO A 123 -15.84 21.90 -5.09
C PRO A 123 -15.53 23.39 -4.97
N GLU A 124 -16.19 24.10 -4.06
CA GLU A 124 -16.01 25.55 -3.85
C GLU A 124 -14.63 25.86 -3.25
N ALA A 125 -13.96 24.86 -2.67
CA ALA A 125 -12.57 24.91 -2.21
C ALA A 125 -11.59 24.25 -3.20
N GLY A 126 -12.04 23.91 -4.41
CA GLY A 126 -11.25 23.32 -5.48
C GLY A 126 -11.27 21.78 -5.54
N GLY A 127 -12.09 21.12 -4.73
CA GLY A 127 -12.23 19.65 -4.73
C GLY A 127 -13.06 19.07 -5.88
N ASP A 128 -13.26 17.75 -5.84
CA ASP A 128 -14.03 17.03 -6.87
C ASP A 128 -15.54 17.30 -6.74
N ALA A 129 -16.26 17.28 -7.87
CA ALA A 129 -17.70 17.53 -7.94
C ALA A 129 -18.55 16.57 -7.09
N ASN A 130 -18.10 15.32 -6.94
CA ASN A 130 -18.88 14.26 -6.29
C ASN A 130 -18.01 13.35 -5.42
N HIS A 131 -18.49 13.08 -4.21
CA HIS A 131 -17.97 12.07 -3.29
C HIS A 131 -19.16 11.38 -2.59
N ASN A 132 -19.35 10.08 -2.81
CA ASN A 132 -20.55 9.35 -2.34
C ASN A 132 -20.74 9.38 -0.82
N GLY A 133 -19.65 9.50 -0.05
CA GLY A 133 -19.69 9.64 1.41
C GLY A 133 -19.95 11.07 1.90
N GLY A 134 -20.28 12.01 1.00
CA GLY A 134 -20.37 13.44 1.26
C GLY A 134 -19.00 14.13 1.28
N ARG A 135 -19.01 15.47 1.28
CA ARG A 135 -17.82 16.33 1.32
C ARG A 135 -17.20 16.28 2.71
N GLN A 136 -16.07 15.59 2.89
CA GLN A 136 -15.47 15.43 4.22
C GLN A 136 -14.83 16.73 4.74
N PHE A 137 -14.42 17.61 3.84
CA PHE A 137 -13.79 18.88 4.15
C PHE A 137 -14.48 20.02 3.38
N GLU A 138 -14.98 21.02 4.10
CA GLU A 138 -15.62 22.19 3.46
C GLU A 138 -14.58 23.14 2.85
N THR A 139 -13.41 23.26 3.49
CA THR A 139 -12.34 24.15 3.04
C THR A 139 -10.98 23.51 3.32
N GLN A 140 -9.94 24.04 2.67
CA GLN A 140 -8.56 23.67 2.99
C GLN A 140 -8.15 24.11 4.41
N ASN A 141 -8.90 24.99 5.08
CA ASN A 141 -8.62 25.38 6.47
C ASN A 141 -9.16 24.38 7.50
N ASP A 142 -9.84 23.31 7.07
CA ASP A 142 -10.23 22.23 7.98
C ASP A 142 -8.99 21.63 8.66
N PRO A 143 -8.98 21.45 9.99
CA PRO A 143 -7.81 20.98 10.72
C PRO A 143 -7.36 19.57 10.31
N ASP A 144 -8.30 18.69 9.94
CA ASP A 144 -7.95 17.36 9.46
C ASP A 144 -7.40 17.43 8.03
N TRP A 145 -7.96 18.30 7.18
CA TRP A 145 -7.38 18.55 5.84
C TRP A 145 -5.94 19.05 5.96
N GLN A 146 -5.66 19.99 6.87
CA GLN A 146 -4.31 20.50 7.11
C GLN A 146 -3.37 19.41 7.66
N THR A 147 -3.87 18.51 8.49
CA THR A 147 -3.09 17.34 8.97
C THR A 147 -2.70 16.43 7.82
N LEU A 148 -3.62 16.14 6.89
CA LEU A 148 -3.30 15.38 5.66
C LEU A 148 -2.28 16.14 4.81
N ALA A 149 -2.49 17.45 4.61
CA ALA A 149 -1.63 18.27 3.78
C ALA A 149 -0.21 18.40 4.33
N ALA A 150 -0.06 18.52 5.65
CA ALA A 150 1.23 18.49 6.34
C ALA A 150 2.00 17.21 6.04
N TRP A 151 1.36 16.05 6.22
CA TRP A 151 1.96 14.76 5.91
C TRP A 151 2.33 14.62 4.42
N VAL A 152 1.46 15.05 3.51
CA VAL A 152 1.76 15.05 2.06
C VAL A 152 2.96 15.94 1.72
N ARG A 153 3.14 17.07 2.41
CA ARG A 153 4.33 17.94 2.28
C ARG A 153 5.60 17.34 2.89
N GLY A 154 5.53 16.13 3.46
CA GLY A 154 6.67 15.46 4.09
C GLY A 154 6.95 15.94 5.52
N GLN A 155 6.02 16.67 6.14
CA GLN A 155 6.18 17.06 7.54
C GLN A 155 6.05 15.81 8.41
N LYS A 156 7.10 15.53 9.19
CA LYS A 156 7.03 14.54 10.24
C LYS A 156 6.23 15.15 11.40
N GLY A 157 5.33 14.38 11.98
CA GLY A 157 4.65 14.78 13.21
C GLY A 157 5.71 15.21 14.23
N SER A 158 5.40 16.22 15.04
CA SER A 158 6.30 16.72 16.09
C SER A 158 6.47 15.65 17.18
N GLY A 159 7.24 14.61 16.88
CA GLY A 159 7.94 13.82 17.87
C GLY A 159 9.00 14.75 18.44
N THR A 160 8.84 15.10 19.71
CA THR A 160 9.73 15.96 20.48
C THR A 160 11.20 15.68 20.15
N SER A 161 11.78 16.50 19.27
CA SER A 161 13.21 16.68 19.15
C SER A 161 13.49 17.98 19.92
N ARG A 162 13.63 17.85 21.23
CA ARG A 162 14.23 18.91 22.05
C ARG A 162 15.69 18.49 22.29
N PRO A 163 16.66 19.40 22.14
CA PRO A 163 18.03 19.14 22.61
C PRO A 163 18.07 18.91 24.13
#